data_AF-A0A962FG49-F1
#
_entry.id   AF-A0A962FG49-F1
#
_cell.length_a   1.000
_cell.length_b   1.000
_cell.length_c   1.000
_cell.angle_alpha   90.00
_cell.angle_beta   90.00
_cell.angle_gamma   90.00
#
_symmetry.space_group_name_H-M   'P 1'
#
loop_
_entity.id
_entity.type
_entity.pdbx_description
1 polymer ?
#
loop_
_entity_poly.entity_id
_entity_poly.type
_entity_poly.pdbx_seq_one_letter_code
_entity_poly.pdbx_strand_id
1 'polypeptide(L)'
;MKINDGWRRGVLRAALMAGAAAGGLAQAEAAGLSKIKNIVVIYAENRSFDHLYGLFPGANGIANAKPSEYLQRDHDGSVLPYLRVWNSKGEPDPNY
;
A
#
# COMPACT_ATOMS: atom_id res chain seq x y z
N MET A 1 -50.90 -36.89 6.34
CA MET A 1 -50.44 -35.54 5.95
C MET A 1 -49.12 -35.70 5.19
N LYS A 2 -49.12 -35.50 3.86
CA LYS A 2 -47.90 -35.62 3.03
C LYS A 2 -47.14 -34.29 3.06
N ILE A 3 -45.88 -34.32 3.49
CA ILE A 3 -45.00 -33.14 3.52
C ILE A 3 -44.33 -33.03 2.14
N ASN A 4 -44.48 -31.89 1.47
CA ASN A 4 -43.97 -31.63 0.12
C ASN A 4 -42.49 -31.18 0.16
N ASP A 5 -41.59 -31.97 -0.42
CA ASP A 5 -40.12 -31.74 -0.47
C ASP A 5 -39.65 -30.72 -1.53
N GLY A 6 -40.45 -29.69 -1.82
CA GLY A 6 -40.16 -28.71 -2.89
C GLY A 6 -39.01 -27.75 -2.59
N TRP A 7 -38.75 -27.46 -1.31
CA TRP A 7 -37.78 -26.42 -0.91
C TRP A 7 -36.32 -26.84 -1.11
N ARG A 8 -35.98 -28.11 -0.87
CA ARG A 8 -34.58 -28.57 -0.80
C ARG A 8 -33.87 -28.55 -2.17
N ARG A 9 -34.62 -28.48 -3.27
CA ARG A 9 -34.07 -28.50 -4.65
C ARG A 9 -33.75 -27.10 -5.20
N GLY A 10 -34.34 -26.04 -4.63
CA GLY A 10 -34.10 -24.66 -5.09
C GLY A 10 -32.77 -24.08 -4.61
N VAL A 11 -32.38 -24.38 -3.37
CA VAL A 11 -31.17 -23.81 -2.75
C VAL A 11 -29.88 -24.37 -3.36
N LEU A 12 -29.89 -25.62 -3.84
CA LEU A 12 -28.73 -26.27 -4.48
C LEU A 12 -28.38 -25.68 -5.86
N ARG A 13 -29.33 -25.07 -6.57
CA ARG A 13 -29.08 -24.49 -7.91
C ARG A 13 -28.53 -23.07 -7.86
N ALA A 14 -28.88 -22.28 -6.84
CA ALA A 14 -28.35 -20.93 -6.67
C ALA A 14 -26.87 -20.93 -6.21
N ALA A 15 -26.44 -21.96 -5.48
CA ALA A 15 -25.05 -22.08 -5.02
C ALA A 15 -24.03 -22.39 -6.12
N LEU A 16 -24.44 -23.07 -7.21
CA LEU A 16 -23.52 -23.42 -8.31
C LEU A 16 -23.16 -22.23 -9.23
N MET A 17 -24.03 -21.22 -9.36
CA MET A 17 -23.79 -20.08 -10.26
C MET A 17 -22.95 -18.96 -9.61
N ALA A 18 -22.83 -18.94 -8.28
CA ALA A 18 -21.98 -17.97 -7.58
C ALA A 18 -20.48 -18.37 -7.57
N GLY A 19 -20.16 -19.66 -7.74
CA GLY A 19 -18.76 -20.14 -7.77
C GLY A 19 -18.03 -19.88 -9.08
N ALA A 20 -18.75 -19.77 -10.21
CA ALA A 20 -18.15 -19.61 -11.54
C ALA A 20 -17.57 -18.19 -11.78
N ALA A 21 -18.11 -17.16 -11.14
CA ALA A 21 -17.64 -15.79 -11.30
C ALA A 21 -16.31 -15.52 -10.57
N ALA A 22 -16.04 -16.23 -9.46
CA ALA A 22 -14.81 -16.06 -8.68
C ALA A 22 -13.58 -16.71 -9.34
N GLY A 23 -13.76 -17.80 -10.10
CA GLY A 23 -12.66 -18.48 -10.78
C GLY A 23 -12.13 -17.73 -12.01
N GLY A 24 -12.99 -16.98 -12.71
CA GLY A 24 -12.61 -16.25 -13.93
C GLY A 24 -11.66 -15.07 -13.69
N LEU A 25 -11.79 -14.39 -12.55
CA LEU A 25 -10.96 -13.23 -12.20
C LEU A 25 -9.51 -13.65 -11.88
N ALA A 26 -9.34 -14.69 -11.06
CA ALA A 26 -8.01 -15.21 -10.69
C ALA A 26 -7.25 -15.79 -11.89
N GLN A 27 -7.96 -16.42 -12.83
CA GLN A 27 -7.35 -17.03 -14.02
C GLN A 27 -6.93 -15.99 -15.07
N ALA A 28 -7.63 -14.86 -15.17
CA ALA A 28 -7.24 -13.73 -16.02
C ALA A 28 -5.96 -13.04 -15.53
N GLU A 29 -5.77 -12.94 -14.20
CA GLU A 29 -4.58 -12.36 -13.58
C GLU A 29 -3.33 -13.23 -13.80
N ALA A 30 -3.46 -14.55 -13.59
CA ALA A 30 -2.37 -15.50 -13.81
C ALA A 30 -1.92 -15.59 -15.29
N ALA A 31 -2.85 -15.40 -16.23
CA ALA A 31 -2.57 -15.42 -17.67
C ALA A 31 -1.76 -14.20 -18.16
N GLY A 32 -1.77 -13.08 -17.44
CA GLY A 32 -0.99 -11.90 -17.76
C GLY A 32 0.49 -12.05 -17.36
N LEU A 33 0.72 -12.50 -16.13
CA LEU A 33 2.07 -12.68 -15.58
C LEU A 33 2.89 -13.75 -16.32
N SER A 34 2.25 -14.81 -16.81
CA SER A 34 2.92 -15.88 -17.57
C SER A 34 3.54 -15.42 -18.90
N LYS A 35 3.19 -14.23 -19.39
CA LYS A 35 3.80 -13.61 -20.59
C LYS A 35 5.08 -12.83 -20.29
N ILE A 36 5.33 -12.48 -19.04
CA ILE A 36 6.51 -11.71 -18.62
C ILE A 36 7.70 -12.67 -18.47
N LYS A 37 8.73 -12.48 -19.30
CA LYS A 37 9.93 -13.35 -19.28
C LYS A 37 10.98 -12.90 -18.26
N ASN A 38 11.08 -11.60 -18.02
CA ASN A 38 12.11 -11.00 -17.16
C ASN A 38 11.47 -9.92 -16.30
N ILE A 39 11.79 -9.93 -15.00
CA ILE A 39 11.41 -8.88 -14.06
C ILE A 39 12.71 -8.22 -13.59
N VAL A 40 12.82 -6.92 -13.80
CA VAL A 40 13.92 -6.11 -13.26
C VAL A 40 13.35 -5.29 -12.11
N VAL A 41 13.86 -5.54 -10.90
CA VAL A 41 13.49 -4.76 -9.71
C VAL A 41 14.52 -3.67 -9.53
N ILE A 42 14.08 -2.41 -9.61
CA ILE A 42 14.92 -1.25 -9.31
C ILE A 42 14.56 -0.79 -7.89
N TYR A 43 15.53 -0.86 -6.99
CA TYR A 43 15.36 -0.44 -5.60
C TYR A 43 15.98 0.93 -5.38
N ALA A 44 15.16 1.91 -5.00
CA ALA A 44 15.59 3.25 -4.65
C ALA A 44 15.55 3.41 -3.13
N GLU A 45 16.72 3.49 -2.50
CA GLU A 45 16.83 3.61 -1.04
C GLU A 45 16.58 5.04 -0.57
N ASN A 46 16.02 5.16 0.64
CA ASN A 46 15.86 6.43 1.34
C ASN A 46 15.11 7.50 0.53
N ARG A 47 14.07 7.09 -0.21
CA ARG A 47 13.15 7.97 -0.94
C ARG A 47 11.73 7.70 -0.47
N SER A 48 11.09 8.71 0.12
CA SER A 48 9.66 8.63 0.46
C SER A 48 8.80 8.71 -0.81
N PHE A 49 7.53 8.33 -0.70
CA PHE A 49 6.59 8.43 -1.82
C PHE A 49 6.45 9.88 -2.33
N ASP A 50 6.31 10.86 -1.42
CA ASP A 50 6.22 12.28 -1.77
C ASP A 50 7.49 12.83 -2.39
N HIS A 51 8.67 12.31 -2.03
CA HIS A 51 9.93 12.67 -2.70
C HIS A 51 9.85 12.31 -4.20
N LEU A 52 9.31 11.13 -4.53
CA LEU A 52 9.26 10.64 -5.92
C LEU A 52 8.08 11.21 -6.72
N TYR A 53 6.92 11.36 -6.08
CA TYR A 53 5.66 11.60 -6.78
C TYR A 53 4.87 12.82 -6.26
N GLY A 54 5.32 13.49 -5.20
CA GLY A 54 4.57 14.58 -4.56
C GLY A 54 4.38 15.83 -5.43
N LEU A 55 5.10 15.92 -6.56
CA LEU A 55 4.98 17.02 -7.54
C LEU A 55 4.18 16.64 -8.79
N PHE A 56 3.61 15.43 -8.85
CA PHE A 56 2.77 15.04 -9.98
C PHE A 56 1.47 15.85 -10.00
N PRO A 57 0.91 16.15 -11.19
CA PRO A 57 -0.38 16.84 -11.30
C PRO A 57 -1.49 16.09 -10.54
N GLY A 58 -2.17 16.79 -9.63
CA GLY A 58 -3.26 16.23 -8.82
C GLY A 58 -2.80 15.44 -7.58
N ALA A 59 -1.50 15.35 -7.31
CA ALA A 59 -1.01 14.74 -6.08
C ALA A 59 -1.40 15.58 -4.86
N ASN A 60 -1.82 14.92 -3.78
CA ASN A 60 -1.87 15.53 -2.46
C ASN A 60 -0.46 15.53 -1.83
N GLY A 61 0.48 16.19 -2.52
CA GLY A 61 1.89 16.21 -2.13
C GLY A 61 2.29 17.50 -1.40
N ILE A 62 3.60 17.73 -1.32
CA ILE A 62 4.20 18.81 -0.51
C ILE A 62 3.72 20.22 -0.86
N ALA A 63 3.19 20.44 -2.07
CA ALA A 63 2.68 21.74 -2.51
C ALA A 63 1.57 22.30 -1.59
N ASN A 64 0.77 21.43 -0.97
CA ASN A 64 -0.29 21.82 -0.04
C ASN A 64 0.08 21.61 1.44
N ALA A 65 1.29 21.13 1.73
CA ALA A 65 1.69 20.79 3.08
C ALA A 65 1.99 22.05 3.92
N LYS A 66 1.53 22.05 5.16
CA LYS A 66 1.84 23.07 6.16
C LYS A 66 3.21 22.81 6.76
N PRO A 67 3.93 23.84 7.25
CA PRO A 67 5.22 23.64 7.92
C PRO A 67 5.19 22.60 9.06
N SER A 68 4.07 22.49 9.78
CA SER A 68 3.89 21.47 10.83
C SER A 68 3.95 20.02 10.33
N GLU A 69 3.76 19.79 9.03
CA GLU A 69 3.67 18.46 8.42
C GLU A 69 5.02 17.97 7.87
N TYR A 70 5.98 18.87 7.62
CA TYR A 70 7.29 18.52 7.06
C TYR A 70 8.50 19.06 7.86
N LEU A 71 8.30 20.00 8.80
CA LEU A 71 9.40 20.46 9.66
C LEU A 71 9.76 19.37 10.67
N GLN A 72 11.00 18.91 10.59
CA GLN A 72 11.54 17.99 11.58
C GLN A 72 11.82 18.74 12.89
N ARG A 73 11.42 18.15 14.01
CA ARG A 73 11.65 18.69 15.34
C ARG A 73 12.66 17.87 16.11
N ASP A 74 13.42 18.52 16.98
CA ASP A 74 14.32 17.90 17.93
C ASP A 74 13.54 17.37 19.16
N HIS A 75 14.22 16.64 20.05
CA HIS A 75 13.67 16.10 21.29
C HIS A 75 13.11 17.19 22.22
N ASP A 76 13.62 18.41 22.14
CA ASP A 76 13.14 19.57 22.88
C ASP A 76 11.98 20.32 22.18
N GLY A 77 11.55 19.84 21.02
CA GLY A 77 10.48 20.42 20.22
C GLY A 77 10.90 21.59 19.32
N SER A 78 12.15 22.05 19.39
CA SER A 78 12.71 23.03 18.45
C SER A 78 12.80 22.46 17.03
N VAL A 79 12.86 23.32 16.02
CA VAL A 79 13.00 22.86 14.63
C VAL A 79 14.46 22.47 14.38
N LEU A 80 14.69 21.28 13.82
CA LEU A 80 16.03 20.83 13.45
C LEU A 80 16.49 21.55 12.17
N PRO A 81 17.60 22.33 12.21
CA PRO A 81 18.08 23.09 11.05
C PRO A 81 18.77 22.20 10.00
N TYR A 82 19.24 21.02 10.39
CA TYR A 82 19.84 20.00 9.53
C TYR A 82 19.64 18.61 10.14
N LEU A 83 19.77 17.57 9.31
CA LEU A 83 19.74 16.19 9.76
C LEU A 83 20.95 15.89 10.64
N ARG A 84 20.72 15.23 11.78
CA ARG A 84 21.75 14.85 12.74
C ARG A 84 21.67 13.36 13.04
N VAL A 85 22.82 12.74 13.29
CA VAL A 85 22.92 11.38 13.82
C VAL A 85 22.95 11.43 15.35
N TRP A 86 22.13 10.59 15.98
CA TRP A 86 22.03 10.49 17.44
C TRP A 86 22.79 9.26 17.93
N ASN A 87 23.54 9.42 19.02
CA ASN A 87 24.19 8.31 19.70
C ASN A 87 23.19 7.52 20.57
N SER A 88 23.63 6.42 21.18
CA SER A 88 22.78 5.60 22.06
C SER A 88 22.27 6.30 23.32
N LYS A 89 22.80 7.48 23.65
CA LYS A 89 22.36 8.33 24.77
C LYS A 89 21.37 9.42 24.34
N GLY A 90 21.05 9.51 23.04
CA GLY A 90 20.18 10.56 22.49
C GLY A 90 20.88 11.90 22.30
N GLU A 91 22.21 11.95 22.37
CA GLU A 91 23.01 13.15 22.15
C GLU A 91 23.50 13.17 20.69
N PRO A 92 23.88 14.35 20.17
CA PRO A 92 24.60 14.44 18.91
C PRO A 92 25.79 13.48 18.85
N ASP A 93 25.86 12.62 17.84
CA ASP A 93 27.03 11.77 17.63
C ASP A 93 28.21 12.65 17.19
N PRO A 94 29.33 12.69 17.94
CA PRO A 94 30.48 13.54 17.59
C PRO A 94 31.21 13.10 16.33
N ASN A 95 30.93 11.91 15.80
CA ASN A 95 31.56 11.39 14.58
C ASN A 95 30.87 11.85 13.28
N TYR A 96 29.75 12.60 13.38
CA TYR A 96 28.92 13.01 12.24
C TYR A 96 28.49 14.48 12.31
#